data_AF-A0A6M7TDC5-F1
#
_entry.id   AF-A0A6M7TDC5-F1
#
_cell.length_a   1.000
_cell.length_b   1.000
_cell.length_c   1.000
_cell.angle_alpha   90.00
_cell.angle_beta   90.00
_cell.angle_gamma   90.00
#
_symmetry.space_group_name_H-M   'P 1'
#
loop_
_entity.id
_entity.type
_entity.pdbx_description
1 polymer ?
#
loop_
_entity_poly.entity_id
_entity_poly.type
_entity_poly.pdbx_seq_one_letter_code
_entity_poly.pdbx_strand_id
1 'polypeptide(L)' 'MSARGTDFLYKWISKHVPKTAVADVISVADLTEQLFADAKAAGISSNEIEEDTGSVYEAILDAIVHHDAGVDD' A
#
# COMPACT_ATOMS: atom_id res chain seq x y z
N MET A 1 -12.24 5.95 13.25
CA MET A 1 -11.93 4.97 12.19
C MET A 1 -12.76 5.31 10.98
N SER A 2 -12.11 6.00 10.03
CA SER A 2 -12.71 6.38 8.76
C SER A 2 -12.28 5.32 7.76
N ALA A 3 -13.21 4.43 7.40
CA ALA A 3 -12.96 3.34 6.43
C ALA A 3 -12.40 3.80 5.08
N ARG A 4 -12.33 5.12 4.83
CA ARG A 4 -11.76 5.75 3.63
C ARG A 4 -10.25 5.56 3.53
N GLY A 5 -9.49 5.64 4.63
CA GLY A 5 -8.03 5.47 4.62
C GLY A 5 -7.63 4.06 4.22
N THR A 6 -8.21 3.05 4.87
CA THR A 6 -7.96 1.63 4.57
C THR A 6 -8.46 1.23 3.18
N ASP A 7 -9.65 1.68 2.76
CA ASP A 7 -10.19 1.39 1.42
C ASP A 7 -9.33 2.01 0.31
N PHE A 8 -8.79 3.22 0.54
CA PHE A 8 -7.82 3.83 -0.35
C PHE A 8 -6.53 3.01 -0.44
N LEU A 9 -5.93 2.65 0.71
CA LEU A 9 -4.71 1.86 0.77
C LEU A 9 -4.86 0.53 0.01
N TYR A 10 -5.94 -0.20 0.26
CA TYR A 10 -6.19 -1.49 -0.40
C TYR A 10 -6.33 -1.36 -1.91
N LYS A 11 -7.10 -0.35 -2.37
CA LYS A 11 -7.25 -0.05 -3.81
C LYS A 11 -5.94 0.41 -4.44
N TRP A 12 -5.15 1.19 -3.70
CA TRP A 12 -3.87 1.70 -4.15
C TRP A 12 -2.87 0.56 -4.34
N ILE A 13 -2.70 -0.30 -3.32
CA ILE A 13 -1.83 -1.48 -3.38
C ILE A 13 -2.26 -2.38 -4.56
N SER A 14 -3.55 -2.70 -4.71
CA SER A 14 -4.01 -3.55 -5.80
C SER A 14 -3.76 -2.98 -7.21
N LYS A 15 -3.59 -1.66 -7.34
CA LYS A 15 -3.36 -0.98 -8.62
C LYS A 15 -1.87 -0.72 -8.89
N HIS A 16 -1.11 -0.40 -7.85
CA HIS A 16 0.30 0.01 -7.93
C HIS A 16 1.30 -1.10 -7.60
N VAL A 17 0.84 -2.21 -6.98
CA VAL A 17 1.61 -3.44 -6.80
C VAL A 17 1.09 -4.48 -7.80
N PRO A 18 1.62 -4.52 -9.04
CA PRO A 18 1.28 -5.57 -9.98
C PRO A 18 1.59 -6.94 -9.41
N LYS A 19 0.76 -7.94 -9.74
CA LYS A 19 1.00 -9.36 -9.42
C LYS A 19 2.34 -9.89 -9.96
N THR A 20 2.94 -9.18 -10.89
CA THR A 20 4.21 -9.52 -11.55
C THR A 20 5.36 -8.58 -11.16
N ALA A 21 5.14 -7.62 -10.25
CA ALA A 21 6.10 -6.58 -9.88
C ALA A 21 7.14 -7.02 -8.84
N VAL A 22 7.31 -8.33 -8.66
CA VAL A 22 8.48 -8.86 -7.93
C VAL A 22 9.79 -8.53 -8.66
N ALA A 23 9.74 -8.08 -9.93
CA ALA A 23 10.90 -8.11 -10.81
C ALA A 23 11.61 -6.78 -11.12
N ASP A 24 11.01 -5.59 -10.99
CA ASP A 24 11.67 -4.36 -11.46
C ASP A 24 11.63 -3.21 -10.44
N VAL A 25 12.61 -3.22 -9.53
CA VAL A 25 13.30 -2.02 -8.98
C VAL A 25 12.41 -0.90 -8.40
N ILE A 26 11.30 -1.20 -7.72
CA ILE A 26 10.60 -0.19 -6.90
C ILE A 26 10.75 -0.57 -5.44
N SER A 27 11.43 0.29 -4.66
CA SER A 27 11.60 0.08 -3.22
C SER A 27 10.27 0.25 -2.49
N VAL A 28 10.07 -0.47 -1.38
CA VAL A 28 8.93 -0.23 -0.47
C VAL A 28 8.86 1.24 -0.05
N ALA A 29 10.02 1.89 0.09
CA ALA A 29 10.11 3.32 0.36
C ALA A 29 9.50 4.17 -0.75
N ASP A 30 9.79 3.88 -2.02
CA ASP A 30 9.26 4.62 -3.17
C ASP A 30 7.73 4.44 -3.31
N LEU A 31 7.23 3.24 -3.00
CA LEU A 31 5.79 2.98 -2.96
C LEU A 31 5.11 3.75 -1.82
N THR A 32 5.76 3.81 -0.66
CA THR A 32 5.25 4.56 0.50
C THR A 32 5.15 6.06 0.18
N GLU A 33 6.18 6.63 -0.46
CA GLU A 33 6.16 8.04 -0.87
C GLU A 33 5.07 8.33 -1.92
N GLN A 34 4.93 7.47 -2.93
CA GLN A 34 3.86 7.60 -3.93
C GLN A 34 2.47 7.49 -3.30
N LEU A 35 2.28 6.56 -2.37
CA LEU A 35 1.02 6.40 -1.66
C LEU A 35 0.63 7.67 -0.93
N PHE A 36 1.57 8.31 -0.22
CA PHE A 36 1.28 9.57 0.47
C PHE A 36 1.01 10.73 -0.49
N ALA A 37 1.69 10.78 -1.63
CA ALA A 37 1.41 11.77 -2.67
C ALA A 37 -0.01 11.61 -3.24
N ASP A 38 -0.41 10.37 -3.56
CA ASP A 38 -1.74 10.06 -4.09
C ASP A 38 -2.83 10.22 -3.03
N ALA A 39 -2.57 9.85 -1.78
CA ALA A 39 -3.48 10.08 -0.66
C ALA A 39 -3.77 11.57 -0.50
N LYS A 40 -2.72 12.40 -0.51
CA LYS A 40 -2.84 13.86 -0.44
C LYS A 40 -3.63 14.42 -1.62
N ALA A 41 -3.43 13.88 -2.83
CA ALA A 41 -4.20 14.26 -4.02
C ALA A 41 -5.67 13.86 -3.91
N ALA A 42 -5.98 12.74 -3.24
CA ALA A 42 -7.33 12.27 -2.93
C ALA A 42 -7.97 13.02 -1.73
N GLY A 43 -7.23 13.92 -1.08
CA GLY A 43 -7.68 14.64 0.12
C GLY A 43 -7.68 13.78 1.38
N ILE A 44 -6.93 12.68 1.38
CA ILE A 44 -6.73 11.78 2.52
C ILE A 44 -5.42 12.16 3.21
N SER A 45 -5.47 12.35 4.52
CA SER A 45 -4.27 12.65 5.30
C SER A 45 -3.50 11.37 5.61
N SER A 46 -2.17 11.44 5.63
CA SER A 46 -1.30 10.32 6.06
C SER A 46 -1.72 9.79 7.43
N ASN A 47 -2.09 10.68 8.35
CA ASN A 47 -2.54 10.32 9.68
C ASN A 47 -3.82 9.49 9.66
N GLU A 48 -4.78 9.76 8.77
CA GLU A 48 -5.99 8.94 8.64
C GLU A 48 -5.68 7.53 8.14
N ILE A 49 -4.66 7.39 7.29
CA ILE A 49 -4.21 6.08 6.79
C ILE A 49 -3.45 5.33 7.90
N GLU A 50 -2.51 6.00 8.57
CA GLU A 50 -1.68 5.43 9.63
C GLU A 50 -2.48 5.11 10.91
N GLU A 51 -3.50 5.89 11.25
CA GLU A 51 -4.37 5.61 12.40
C GLU A 51 -5.15 4.30 12.22
N ASP A 52 -5.62 4.03 10.99
CA ASP A 52 -6.45 2.86 10.71
C ASP A 52 -5.64 1.64 10.22
N THR A 53 -4.48 1.86 9.61
CA THR A 53 -3.58 0.81 9.08
C THR A 53 -2.45 0.48 10.05
N GLY A 54 -2.02 1.44 10.86
CA GLY A 54 -0.73 1.39 11.55
C GLY A 54 0.40 1.80 10.61
N SER A 55 1.41 0.94 10.48
CA SER A 55 2.56 1.22 9.61
C SER A 55 2.23 0.94 8.15
N VAL A 56 2.07 2.01 7.36
CA VAL A 56 1.87 1.91 5.89
C VAL A 56 3.01 1.14 5.23
N TYR A 57 4.23 1.31 5.72
CA TYR A 57 5.41 0.58 5.23
C TYR A 57 5.25 -0.93 5.44
N GLU A 58 4.83 -1.35 6.64
CA GLU A 58 4.59 -2.78 6.90
C GLU A 58 3.41 -3.29 6.06
N ALA A 59 2.34 -2.53 5.89
CA ALA A 59 1.21 -2.96 5.06
C ALA A 59 1.59 -3.17 3.58
N ILE A 60 2.45 -2.31 3.03
CA ILE A 60 2.96 -2.46 1.66
C ILE A 60 3.94 -3.63 1.59
N LEU A 61 4.87 -3.76 2.55
CA LEU A 61 5.80 -4.88 2.62
C LEU A 61 5.06 -6.21 2.74
N ASP A 62 4.07 -6.26 3.62
CA ASP A 62 3.21 -7.41 3.87
C ASP A 62 2.39 -7.76 2.63
N ALA A 63 1.88 -6.78 1.88
CA ALA A 63 1.21 -7.05 0.62
C ALA A 63 2.15 -7.59 -0.47
N ILE A 64 3.41 -7.13 -0.51
CA ILE A 64 4.43 -7.65 -1.44
C ILE A 64 4.84 -9.08 -1.03
N VAL A 65 5.07 -9.32 0.26
CA VAL A 65 5.49 -10.62 0.81
C VAL A 65 4.35 -11.65 0.74
N HIS A 66 3.13 -11.29 1.11
CA HIS A 66 1.95 -12.16 1.00
C HIS A 66 1.54 -12.42 -0.45
N HIS A 67 1.90 -11.53 -1.38
CA HIS A 67 1.74 -11.85 -2.80
C HIS A 67 2.68 -13.00 -3.22
N ASP A 68 3.88 -13.10 -2.63
CA ASP A 68 4.81 -14.23 -2.84
C ASP A 68 4.30 -15.52 -2.17
N ALA A 69 3.68 -15.40 -0.98
CA ALA A 69 3.08 -16.51 -0.24
C ALA A 69 1.72 -16.99 -0.80
N GLY A 70 1.23 -16.39 -1.88
CA GLY A 70 -0.02 -16.74 -2.56
C GLY A 70 0.12 -17.83 -3.64
N VAL A 71 1.25 -18.56 -3.67
CA VAL A 71 1.40 -19.83 -4.40
C VAL A 71 1.45 -20.96 -3.38
N ASP A 72 0.34 -21.17 -2.68
CA ASP A 72 0.06 -22.46 -2.05
C ASP A 72 -1.28 -22.96 -2.60
N ASP A 73 -1.21 -24.18 -3.14
CA ASP A 73 -2.16 -24.97 -3.94
C ASP A 73 -3.57 -25.12 -3.35
#